data_AF-A0A426TR91-F1
#
_entry.id   AF-A0A426TR91-F1
#
_cell.length_a   1.000
_cell.length_b   1.000
_cell.length_c   1.000
_cell.angle_alpha   90.00
_cell.angle_beta   90.00
_cell.angle_gamma   90.00
#
_symmetry.space_group_name_H-M   'P 1'
#
loop_
_entity.id
_entity.type
_entity.pdbx_description
1 polymer ?
#
loop_
_entity_poly.entity_id
_entity_poly.type
_entity_poly.pdbx_seq_one_letter_code
_entity_poly.pdbx_strand_id
1 'polypeptide(L)'
;MRKLLVVLGVPIDNLTMDEALARCDEFIADGRTTGRTYQIATVNADFVVNSLHDPELRRILQEADMSTADGMPLVWASRLLGGALPGRVTGADMVPALARRAAEKGYSIFFLGARPGVAAQAAAILQQRNPGLKVAGVYSPPPASILEMDTTALDLVKQARPDILLVAFGNPKQEKWIRMHAPELPVPLAVGIGGTLDMIVGVTRRAPSWMQTVGLEWLYRMAQEPRRLVKRYLHDFAYFGYFFFQQWWAMRRGTAVSMVPVDPPSVLVPVAITPPPPAPPAAPSEPQAPVLAPTSSVTQADTITPEDALSSADVVTLTEIKNPAKATILPVSRLPILHPQGRIDVTNSRQLADTIRLQLEMNPTLIVSLKAVTFLDSTALGTLVAMANQSRSAGGRFYLVEVPPPVKDLLRLVRLDHFFEILPDAASAEARQQADNQPLPPMVTAGGWIVAKAPRLFDAETAPSFTEHCSSRIDGSTRMVIDLQETIFLASAGMATLLKLDRMLRERKGSLRITGCTPEVLRTLKLVKLDTVLTIVDTM
;
A
#
# COMPACT_ATOMS: atom_id res chain seq x y z
N MET A 1 9.02 -28.08 11.85
CA MET A 1 8.07 -27.03 11.41
C MET A 1 8.48 -25.69 12.01
N ARG A 2 8.44 -24.60 11.24
CA ARG A 2 8.66 -23.23 11.76
C ARG A 2 7.47 -22.85 12.65
N LYS A 3 7.72 -22.35 13.85
CA LYS A 3 6.68 -21.74 14.69
C LYS A 3 6.53 -20.30 14.23
N LEU A 4 5.42 -20.00 13.57
CA LEU A 4 5.19 -18.70 12.92
C LEU A 4 4.03 -17.96 13.56
N LEU A 5 4.15 -16.64 13.60
CA LEU A 5 3.10 -15.70 13.95
C LEU A 5 2.89 -14.76 12.77
N VAL A 6 1.65 -14.69 12.27
CA VAL A 6 1.34 -13.85 11.12
C VAL A 6 0.80 -12.51 11.60
N VAL A 7 1.54 -11.43 11.31
CA VAL A 7 1.12 -10.05 11.60
C VAL A 7 0.84 -9.36 10.26
N LEU A 8 -0.43 -9.04 10.02
CA LEU A 8 -0.92 -8.37 8.79
C LEU A 8 -0.52 -9.07 7.48
N GLY A 9 -0.35 -10.39 7.53
CA GLY A 9 0.05 -11.22 6.40
C GLY A 9 1.56 -11.42 6.24
N VAL A 10 2.36 -10.87 7.17
CA VAL A 10 3.81 -11.10 7.25
C VAL A 10 4.09 -12.17 8.31
N PRO A 11 4.71 -13.31 7.95
CA PRO A 11 5.14 -14.32 8.91
C PRO A 11 6.34 -13.82 9.72
N ILE A 12 6.29 -13.99 11.03
CA ILE A 12 7.35 -13.71 11.99
C ILE A 12 7.68 -15.01 12.74
N ASP A 13 8.95 -15.39 12.78
CA ASP A 13 9.41 -16.58 13.47
C ASP A 13 9.37 -16.38 14.99
N ASN A 14 8.75 -17.34 15.67
CA ASN A 14 8.68 -17.39 17.12
C ASN A 14 9.92 -18.05 17.70
N LEU A 15 10.99 -17.26 17.84
CA LEU A 15 12.30 -17.71 18.26
C LEU A 15 13.04 -16.66 19.11
N THR A 16 14.00 -17.16 19.89
CA THR A 16 14.99 -16.39 20.65
C THR A 16 16.19 -16.05 19.77
N MET A 17 17.07 -15.15 20.25
CA MET A 17 18.32 -14.84 19.54
C MET A 17 19.20 -16.09 19.37
N ASP A 18 19.31 -16.94 20.38
CA ASP A 18 20.14 -18.15 20.31
C ASP A 18 19.59 -19.15 19.30
N GLU A 19 18.27 -19.33 19.25
CA GLU A 19 17.59 -20.15 18.24
C GLU A 19 17.75 -19.57 16.82
N ALA A 20 17.70 -18.25 16.66
CA ALA A 20 17.97 -17.60 15.37
C ALA A 20 19.41 -17.86 14.91
N LEU A 21 20.38 -17.73 15.81
CA LEU A 21 21.79 -17.98 15.47
C LEU A 21 22.07 -19.46 15.19
N ALA A 22 21.41 -20.38 15.90
CA ALA A 22 21.48 -21.82 15.58
C ALA A 22 20.90 -22.11 14.19
N ARG A 23 19.79 -21.46 13.82
CA ARG A 23 19.22 -21.54 12.48
C ARG A 23 20.16 -21.00 11.41
N CYS A 24 20.90 -19.92 11.70
CA CYS A 24 21.93 -19.42 10.78
C CYS A 24 23.01 -20.47 10.51
N ASP A 25 23.43 -21.23 11.53
CA ASP A 25 24.41 -22.32 11.35
C ASP A 25 23.85 -23.43 10.43
N GLU A 26 22.57 -23.79 10.60
CA GLU A 26 21.87 -24.74 9.72
C GLU A 26 21.82 -24.26 8.26
N PHE A 27 21.45 -22.99 8.05
CA PHE A 27 21.39 -22.38 6.72
C PHE A 27 22.76 -22.32 6.06
N ILE A 28 23.81 -21.99 6.82
CA ILE A 28 25.17 -21.96 6.28
C ILE A 28 25.63 -23.37 5.89
N ALA A 29 25.38 -24.36 6.74
CA ALA A 29 25.74 -25.75 6.46
C ALA A 29 25.01 -26.27 5.22
N ASP A 30 23.69 -26.10 5.14
CA ASP A 30 22.90 -26.54 4.00
C ASP A 30 23.26 -25.78 2.73
N GLY A 31 23.34 -24.45 2.78
CA GLY A 31 23.66 -23.62 1.62
C GLY A 31 25.05 -23.89 1.03
N ARG A 32 26.03 -24.29 1.87
CA ARG A 32 27.34 -24.79 1.38
C ARG A 32 27.22 -26.10 0.60
N THR A 33 26.29 -26.96 0.96
CA THR A 33 26.08 -28.26 0.30
C THR A 33 25.19 -28.15 -0.95
N THR A 34 24.13 -27.35 -0.87
CA THR A 34 23.09 -27.25 -1.91
C THR A 34 23.33 -26.09 -2.89
N GLY A 35 24.17 -25.12 -2.51
CA GLY A 35 24.33 -23.86 -3.25
C GLY A 35 23.17 -22.88 -3.05
N ARG A 36 22.20 -23.19 -2.18
CA ARG A 36 21.05 -22.32 -1.92
C ARG A 36 21.44 -21.13 -1.04
N THR A 37 21.01 -19.94 -1.44
CA THR A 37 21.02 -18.74 -0.58
C THR A 37 19.77 -18.70 0.30
N TYR A 38 19.97 -18.60 1.62
CA TYR A 38 18.90 -18.38 2.60
C TYR A 38 18.78 -16.90 2.97
N GLN A 39 17.56 -16.36 2.92
CA GLN A 39 17.28 -14.95 3.20
C GLN A 39 16.67 -14.75 4.59
N ILE A 40 17.31 -13.92 5.41
CA ILE A 40 16.78 -13.44 6.70
C ILE A 40 16.32 -11.99 6.58
N ALA A 41 15.10 -11.71 7.04
CA ALA A 41 14.56 -10.36 7.20
C ALA A 41 14.45 -9.99 8.69
N THR A 42 14.94 -8.80 9.08
CA THR A 42 14.74 -8.23 10.42
C THR A 42 13.52 -7.33 10.42
N VAL A 43 12.34 -7.93 10.54
CA VAL A 43 11.05 -7.29 10.29
C VAL A 43 10.68 -6.40 11.47
N ASN A 44 10.33 -5.15 11.22
CA ASN A 44 9.77 -4.22 12.20
C ASN A 44 8.38 -3.73 11.75
N ALA A 45 7.76 -2.80 12.46
CA ALA A 45 6.43 -2.28 12.09
C ALA A 45 6.41 -1.58 10.70
N ASP A 46 7.49 -0.88 10.33
CA ASP A 46 7.63 -0.21 9.04
C ASP A 46 7.63 -1.22 7.88
N PHE A 47 8.29 -2.38 8.03
CA PHE A 47 8.22 -3.47 7.05
C PHE A 47 6.79 -3.96 6.84
N VAL A 48 6.06 -4.16 7.94
CA VAL A 48 4.68 -4.64 7.87
C VAL A 48 3.80 -3.62 7.15
N VAL A 49 3.91 -2.33 7.49
CA VAL A 49 3.14 -1.26 6.85
C VAL A 49 3.51 -1.09 5.36
N ASN A 50 4.80 -1.13 5.03
CA ASN A 50 5.26 -1.06 3.64
C ASN A 50 4.74 -2.26 2.82
N SER A 51 4.69 -3.46 3.41
CA SER A 51 4.16 -4.66 2.75
C SER A 51 2.66 -4.62 2.46
N LEU A 52 1.90 -3.71 3.08
CA LEU A 52 0.49 -3.51 2.75
C LEU A 52 0.31 -2.80 1.40
N HIS A 53 1.30 -2.01 0.99
CA HIS A 53 1.26 -1.18 -0.22
C HIS A 53 2.22 -1.69 -1.31
N ASP A 54 3.13 -2.61 -0.96
CA ASP A 54 4.12 -3.20 -1.85
C ASP A 54 3.93 -4.74 -1.89
N PRO A 55 3.18 -5.26 -2.89
CA PRO A 55 2.94 -6.69 -3.05
C PRO A 55 4.22 -7.51 -3.25
N GLU A 56 5.25 -6.93 -3.86
CA GLU A 56 6.53 -7.57 -4.07
C GLU A 56 7.25 -7.76 -2.73
N LEU A 57 7.34 -6.71 -1.91
CA LEU A 57 7.89 -6.80 -0.56
C LEU A 57 7.11 -7.80 0.28
N ARG A 58 5.77 -7.78 0.23
CA ARG A 58 4.93 -8.74 0.95
C ARG A 58 5.28 -10.17 0.60
N ARG A 59 5.40 -10.48 -0.70
CA ARG A 59 5.78 -11.81 -1.18
C ARG A 59 7.17 -12.20 -0.69
N ILE A 60 8.15 -11.30 -0.77
CA ILE A 60 9.52 -11.54 -0.29
C ILE A 60 9.51 -11.89 1.21
N LEU A 61 8.76 -11.15 2.03
CA LEU A 61 8.68 -11.41 3.46
C LEU A 61 7.93 -12.70 3.79
N GLN A 62 6.92 -13.06 3.00
CA GLN A 62 6.19 -14.34 3.13
C GLN A 62 7.06 -15.54 2.78
N GLU A 63 7.92 -15.38 1.79
CA GLU A 63 8.84 -16.42 1.31
C GLU A 63 10.24 -16.31 1.96
N ALA A 64 10.44 -15.45 2.97
CA ALA A 64 11.72 -15.36 3.66
C ALA A 64 11.96 -16.63 4.49
N ASP A 65 13.20 -17.11 4.48
CA ASP A 65 13.58 -18.34 5.19
C ASP A 65 13.54 -18.16 6.70
N MET A 66 13.77 -16.93 7.17
CA MET A 66 13.54 -16.52 8.55
C MET A 66 13.20 -15.02 8.65
N SER A 67 12.18 -14.69 9.42
CA SER A 67 11.73 -13.33 9.68
C SER A 67 11.77 -13.07 11.18
N THR A 68 12.74 -12.26 11.61
CA THR A 68 12.97 -11.95 13.03
C THR A 68 12.17 -10.73 13.48
N ALA A 69 11.78 -10.69 14.75
CA ALA A 69 11.03 -9.58 15.33
C ALA A 69 11.94 -8.42 15.75
N ASP A 70 12.15 -7.45 14.87
CA ASP A 70 12.97 -6.26 15.10
C ASP A 70 12.16 -5.13 15.75
N GLY A 71 11.83 -5.32 17.03
CA GLY A 71 11.29 -4.26 17.89
C GLY A 71 10.04 -4.66 18.68
N MET A 72 9.75 -3.86 19.71
CA MET A 72 8.66 -4.13 20.65
C MET A 72 7.24 -4.08 20.07
N PRO A 73 6.90 -3.24 19.07
CA PRO A 73 5.57 -3.26 18.48
C PRO A 73 5.13 -4.63 17.97
N LEU A 74 6.04 -5.40 17.37
CA LEU A 74 5.75 -6.77 16.92
C LEU A 74 5.59 -7.75 18.08
N VAL A 75 6.41 -7.59 19.14
CA VAL A 75 6.28 -8.39 20.36
C VAL A 75 4.93 -8.13 21.03
N TRP A 76 4.51 -6.88 21.17
CA TRP A 76 3.19 -6.52 21.72
C TRP A 76 2.05 -7.04 20.85
N ALA A 77 2.16 -6.87 19.53
CA ALA A 77 1.20 -7.40 18.56
C ALA A 77 1.04 -8.91 18.71
N SER A 78 2.15 -9.66 18.83
CA SER A 78 2.08 -11.12 19.01
C SER A 78 1.31 -11.54 20.26
N ARG A 79 1.53 -10.85 21.39
CA ARG A 79 0.84 -11.11 22.67
C ARG A 79 -0.66 -10.87 22.55
N LEU A 80 -1.05 -9.79 21.87
CA LEU A 80 -2.45 -9.44 21.66
C LEU A 80 -3.18 -10.43 20.72
N LEU A 81 -2.47 -11.06 19.79
CA LEU A 81 -2.99 -12.10 18.89
C LEU A 81 -3.01 -13.51 19.52
N GLY A 82 -2.69 -13.64 20.81
CA GLY A 82 -2.67 -14.92 21.52
C GLY A 82 -1.39 -15.74 21.31
N GLY A 83 -0.39 -15.18 20.60
CA GLY A 83 0.96 -15.72 20.53
C GLY A 83 1.84 -15.25 21.69
N ALA A 84 3.07 -15.74 21.72
CA ALA A 84 4.09 -15.25 22.65
C ALA A 84 5.46 -15.31 21.98
N LEU A 85 5.83 -14.25 21.25
CA LEU A 85 7.24 -14.05 20.88
C LEU A 85 8.05 -13.93 22.18
N PRO A 86 9.15 -14.70 22.36
CA PRO A 86 9.94 -14.70 23.58
C PRO A 86 10.62 -13.34 23.82
N GLY A 87 10.87 -12.59 22.75
CA GLY A 87 11.43 -11.26 22.81
C GLY A 87 11.68 -10.68 21.44
N ARG A 88 12.43 -9.57 21.42
CA ARG A 88 12.95 -8.95 20.21
C ARG A 88 14.21 -9.68 19.75
N VAL A 89 14.32 -9.87 18.44
CA VAL A 89 15.53 -10.34 17.76
C VAL A 89 15.86 -9.28 16.72
N THR A 90 16.66 -8.30 17.12
CA THR A 90 16.93 -7.10 16.31
C THR A 90 18.15 -7.31 15.43
N GLY A 91 18.20 -6.67 14.26
CA GLY A 91 19.42 -6.68 13.43
C GLY A 91 20.63 -6.11 14.18
N ALA A 92 20.42 -5.09 15.01
CA ALA A 92 21.44 -4.44 15.82
C ALA A 92 22.08 -5.36 16.87
N ASP A 93 21.33 -6.34 17.38
CA ASP A 93 21.83 -7.36 18.31
C ASP A 93 22.36 -8.60 17.57
N MET A 94 21.72 -8.96 16.44
CA MET A 94 22.07 -10.13 15.65
C MET A 94 23.42 -9.99 14.95
N VAL A 95 23.76 -8.82 14.40
CA VAL A 95 25.03 -8.63 13.68
C VAL A 95 26.26 -8.83 14.59
N PRO A 96 26.36 -8.22 15.79
CA PRO A 96 27.45 -8.50 16.72
C PRO A 96 27.50 -9.97 17.16
N ALA A 97 26.36 -10.61 17.35
CA ALA A 97 26.30 -12.02 17.76
C ALA A 97 26.74 -12.97 16.62
N LEU A 98 26.33 -12.69 15.38
CA LEU A 98 26.81 -13.38 14.19
C LEU A 98 28.31 -13.20 14.00
N ALA A 99 28.85 -12.00 14.23
CA ALA A 99 30.29 -11.76 14.14
C ALA A 99 31.08 -12.60 15.16
N ARG A 100 30.58 -12.72 16.40
CA ARG A 100 31.18 -13.60 17.40
C ARG A 100 31.12 -15.06 16.97
N ARG A 101 29.95 -15.53 16.56
CA ARG A 101 29.75 -16.92 16.08
C ARG A 101 30.60 -17.23 14.84
N ALA A 102 30.75 -16.28 13.94
CA ALA A 102 31.62 -16.40 12.76
C ALA A 102 33.10 -16.52 13.13
N ALA A 103 33.57 -15.77 14.13
CA ALA A 103 34.94 -15.92 14.64
C ALA A 103 35.17 -17.30 15.27
N GLU A 104 34.21 -17.80 16.05
CA GLU A 104 34.28 -19.12 16.71
C GLU A 104 34.24 -20.29 15.71
N LYS A 105 33.39 -20.19 14.68
CA LYS A 105 33.16 -21.27 13.69
C LYS A 105 34.01 -21.12 12.43
N GLY A 106 34.73 -20.02 12.30
CA GLY A 106 35.57 -19.71 11.14
C GLY A 106 34.80 -19.30 9.88
N TYR A 107 33.55 -18.83 10.02
CA TYR A 107 32.75 -18.27 8.92
C TYR A 107 33.29 -16.92 8.47
N SER A 108 33.05 -16.61 7.20
CA SER A 108 33.44 -15.36 6.56
C SER A 108 32.24 -14.44 6.33
N ILE A 109 32.40 -13.14 6.61
CA ILE A 109 31.32 -12.14 6.49
C ILE A 109 31.69 -11.09 5.45
N PHE A 110 30.74 -10.77 4.56
CA PHE A 110 30.81 -9.64 3.65
C PHE A 110 29.82 -8.55 4.06
N PHE A 111 30.28 -7.29 4.07
CA PHE A 111 29.47 -6.13 4.44
C PHE A 111 29.12 -5.30 3.21
N LEU A 112 27.84 -5.24 2.85
CA LEU A 112 27.35 -4.57 1.66
C LEU A 112 26.41 -3.41 2.03
N GLY A 113 26.68 -2.20 1.57
CA GLY A 113 25.83 -1.02 1.78
C GLY A 113 26.35 -0.05 2.83
N ALA A 114 25.41 0.68 3.46
CA ALA A 114 25.66 1.89 4.24
C ALA A 114 26.38 3.01 3.45
N ARG A 115 26.64 4.14 4.13
CA ARG A 115 27.39 5.26 3.54
C ARG A 115 28.86 4.90 3.35
N PRO A 116 29.58 5.54 2.40
CA PRO A 116 31.01 5.33 2.20
C PRO A 116 31.78 5.40 3.52
N GLY A 117 32.61 4.37 3.78
CA GLY A 117 33.42 4.24 4.99
C GLY A 117 32.72 3.59 6.20
N VAL A 118 31.38 3.63 6.29
CA VAL A 118 30.65 3.08 7.46
C VAL A 118 30.78 1.57 7.54
N ALA A 119 30.60 0.86 6.42
CA ALA A 119 30.70 -0.59 6.41
C ALA A 119 32.12 -1.08 6.76
N ALA A 120 33.16 -0.37 6.29
CA ALA A 120 34.55 -0.72 6.55
C ALA A 120 34.91 -0.49 8.02
N GLN A 121 34.46 0.63 8.59
CA GLN A 121 34.65 0.93 10.00
C GLN A 121 33.87 -0.06 10.90
N ALA A 122 32.65 -0.45 10.51
CA ALA A 122 31.88 -1.46 11.25
C ALA A 122 32.59 -2.82 11.24
N ALA A 123 33.12 -3.25 10.09
CA ALA A 123 33.89 -4.48 9.97
C ALA A 123 35.14 -4.44 10.87
N ALA A 124 35.89 -3.34 10.88
CA ALA A 124 37.07 -3.17 11.74
C ALA A 124 36.73 -3.25 13.23
N ILE A 125 35.65 -2.58 13.68
CA ILE A 125 35.18 -2.65 15.07
C ILE A 125 34.80 -4.09 15.45
N LEU A 126 34.13 -4.82 14.56
CA LEU A 126 33.72 -6.20 14.81
C LEU A 126 34.92 -7.15 14.84
N GLN A 127 35.94 -6.95 14.00
CA GLN A 127 37.18 -7.72 14.03
C GLN A 127 37.99 -7.45 15.31
N GLN A 128 38.08 -6.19 15.74
CA GLN A 128 38.74 -5.84 16.99
C GLN A 128 38.08 -6.52 18.20
N ARG A 129 36.74 -6.61 18.20
CA ARG A 129 35.98 -7.25 19.28
C ARG A 129 36.00 -8.78 19.23
N ASN A 130 36.28 -9.37 18.07
CA ASN A 130 36.24 -10.82 17.86
C ASN A 130 37.50 -11.25 17.09
N PRO A 131 38.64 -11.44 17.78
CA PRO A 131 39.86 -11.95 17.17
C PRO A 131 39.57 -13.30 16.47
N GLY A 132 39.86 -13.39 15.18
CA GLY A 132 39.54 -14.56 14.35
C GLY A 132 38.37 -14.36 13.37
N LEU A 133 37.64 -13.24 13.47
CA LEU A 133 36.60 -12.89 12.48
C LEU A 133 37.21 -12.66 11.09
N LYS A 134 36.78 -13.47 10.12
CA LYS A 134 37.15 -13.34 8.70
C LYS A 134 36.21 -12.37 8.00
N VAL A 135 36.74 -11.24 7.54
CA VAL A 135 36.01 -10.31 6.68
C VAL A 135 36.36 -10.63 5.23
N ALA A 136 35.39 -11.17 4.48
CA ALA A 136 35.56 -11.54 3.08
C ALA A 136 35.62 -10.32 2.16
N GLY A 137 34.98 -9.22 2.56
CA GLY A 137 34.98 -7.98 1.82
C GLY A 137 34.01 -6.95 2.37
N VAL A 138 34.14 -5.74 1.86
CA VAL A 138 33.29 -4.61 2.20
C VAL A 138 33.06 -3.79 0.94
N TYR A 139 31.81 -3.41 0.69
CA TYR A 139 31.48 -2.52 -0.42
C TYR A 139 30.27 -1.65 -0.10
N SER A 140 30.35 -0.36 -0.44
CA SER A 140 29.26 0.61 -0.27
C SER A 140 28.96 1.25 -1.63
N PRO A 141 27.98 0.73 -2.38
CA PRO A 141 27.61 1.31 -3.67
C PRO A 141 27.04 2.73 -3.50
N PRO A 142 27.16 3.58 -4.53
CA PRO A 142 26.55 4.90 -4.52
C PRO A 142 25.02 4.80 -4.39
N PRO A 143 24.34 5.84 -3.87
CA PRO A 143 22.89 5.86 -3.80
C PRO A 143 22.27 5.81 -5.21
N ALA A 144 21.55 4.74 -5.49
CA ALA A 144 20.81 4.50 -6.74
C ALA A 144 19.58 3.64 -6.46
N SER A 145 18.59 3.59 -7.36
CA SER A 145 17.54 2.56 -7.28
C SER A 145 18.12 1.17 -7.60
N ILE A 146 17.43 0.08 -7.24
CA ILE A 146 17.92 -1.29 -7.54
C ILE A 146 18.13 -1.49 -9.03
N LEU A 147 17.21 -0.94 -9.86
CA LEU A 147 17.25 -1.10 -11.32
C LEU A 147 18.39 -0.33 -11.98
N GLU A 148 18.93 0.68 -11.30
CA GLU A 148 20.05 1.50 -11.78
C GLU A 148 21.39 1.06 -11.20
N MET A 149 21.39 0.12 -10.25
CA MET A 149 22.64 -0.43 -9.71
C MET A 149 23.33 -1.27 -10.78
N ASP A 150 24.63 -1.06 -10.90
CA ASP A 150 25.49 -1.91 -11.70
C ASP A 150 25.69 -3.30 -11.03
N THR A 151 26.35 -4.21 -11.75
CA THR A 151 26.63 -5.55 -11.24
C THR A 151 27.81 -5.58 -10.26
N THR A 152 28.51 -4.46 -10.04
CA THR A 152 29.75 -4.40 -9.24
C THR A 152 29.57 -5.00 -7.85
N ALA A 153 28.46 -4.69 -7.17
CA ALA A 153 28.15 -5.26 -5.86
C ALA A 153 28.03 -6.79 -5.90
N LEU A 154 27.36 -7.33 -6.92
CA LEU A 154 27.16 -8.76 -7.11
C LEU A 154 28.48 -9.45 -7.47
N ASP A 155 29.27 -8.85 -8.35
CA ASP A 155 30.55 -9.39 -8.83
C ASP A 155 31.58 -9.49 -7.70
N LEU A 156 31.67 -8.46 -6.85
CA LEU A 156 32.52 -8.47 -5.66
C LEU A 156 32.11 -9.57 -4.66
N VAL A 157 30.81 -9.77 -4.45
CA VAL A 157 30.30 -10.85 -3.59
C VAL A 157 30.60 -12.22 -4.20
N LYS A 158 30.39 -12.38 -5.52
CA LYS A 158 30.71 -13.62 -6.26
C LYS A 158 32.19 -13.97 -6.19
N GLN A 159 33.07 -12.98 -6.26
CA GLN A 159 34.52 -13.15 -6.14
C GLN A 159 34.92 -13.52 -4.71
N ALA A 160 34.33 -12.88 -3.70
CA ALA A 160 34.68 -13.08 -2.30
C ALA A 160 34.15 -14.40 -1.71
N ARG A 161 33.03 -14.93 -2.24
CA ARG A 161 32.32 -16.15 -1.76
C ARG A 161 32.19 -16.21 -0.23
N PRO A 162 31.56 -15.21 0.41
CA PRO A 162 31.37 -15.21 1.85
C PRO A 162 30.39 -16.30 2.29
N ASP A 163 30.46 -16.68 3.56
CA ASP A 163 29.42 -17.52 4.19
C ASP A 163 28.18 -16.71 4.55
N ILE A 164 28.39 -15.45 4.94
CA ILE A 164 27.36 -14.52 5.40
C ILE A 164 27.49 -13.20 4.64
N LEU A 165 26.41 -12.78 3.99
CA LEU A 165 26.27 -11.46 3.38
C LEU A 165 25.34 -10.59 4.22
N LEU A 166 25.85 -9.47 4.73
CA LEU A 166 25.07 -8.47 5.45
C LEU A 166 24.76 -7.29 4.53
N VAL A 167 23.48 -7.05 4.23
CA VAL A 167 23.02 -6.01 3.30
C VAL A 167 22.35 -4.86 4.05
N ALA A 168 22.93 -3.67 3.96
CA ALA A 168 22.53 -2.45 4.64
C ALA A 168 22.07 -1.36 3.64
N PHE A 169 21.13 -1.71 2.76
CA PHE A 169 20.51 -0.75 1.82
C PHE A 169 19.25 -0.08 2.37
N GLY A 170 18.71 -0.59 3.49
CA GLY A 170 17.44 -0.14 4.03
C GLY A 170 16.24 -0.84 3.39
N ASN A 171 15.14 -0.88 4.12
CA ASN A 171 13.86 -1.42 3.67
C ASN A 171 13.17 -0.45 2.69
N PRO A 172 12.59 -0.92 1.57
CA PRO A 172 12.52 -2.32 1.09
C PRO A 172 13.68 -2.75 0.18
N LYS A 173 14.65 -1.87 -0.05
CA LYS A 173 15.70 -2.04 -1.06
C LYS A 173 16.54 -3.30 -0.82
N GLN A 174 16.95 -3.56 0.42
CA GLN A 174 17.81 -4.69 0.76
C GLN A 174 17.08 -6.04 0.58
N GLU A 175 15.80 -6.13 0.94
CA GLU A 175 15.01 -7.35 0.79
C GLU A 175 14.83 -7.73 -0.67
N LYS A 176 14.52 -6.73 -1.50
CA LYS A 176 14.37 -6.87 -2.95
C LYS A 176 15.70 -7.23 -3.63
N TRP A 177 16.79 -6.57 -3.26
CA TRP A 177 18.11 -6.84 -3.84
C TRP A 177 18.56 -8.28 -3.54
N ILE A 178 18.42 -8.72 -2.27
CA ILE A 178 18.76 -10.11 -1.90
C ILE A 178 17.90 -11.08 -2.71
N ARG A 179 16.58 -10.87 -2.77
CA ARG A 179 15.69 -11.78 -3.49
C ARG A 179 16.00 -11.86 -4.99
N MET A 180 16.23 -10.71 -5.61
CA MET A 180 16.53 -10.60 -7.03
C MET A 180 17.78 -11.39 -7.42
N HIS A 181 18.82 -11.34 -6.58
CA HIS A 181 20.10 -11.99 -6.87
C HIS A 181 20.30 -13.35 -6.19
N ALA A 182 19.37 -13.80 -5.34
CA ALA A 182 19.47 -15.07 -4.62
C ALA A 182 19.82 -16.30 -5.50
N PRO A 183 19.29 -16.45 -6.74
CA PRO A 183 19.67 -17.57 -7.62
C PRO A 183 21.13 -17.55 -8.07
N GLU A 184 21.78 -16.38 -8.05
CA GLU A 184 23.14 -16.18 -8.54
C GLU A 184 24.16 -15.92 -7.43
N LEU A 185 23.70 -15.69 -6.20
CA LEU A 185 24.55 -15.40 -5.04
C LEU A 185 25.21 -16.71 -4.56
N PRO A 186 26.55 -16.82 -4.57
CA PRO A 186 27.24 -17.97 -4.01
C PRO A 186 27.43 -17.80 -2.50
N VAL A 187 26.35 -17.44 -1.80
CA VAL A 187 26.37 -17.10 -0.37
C VAL A 187 25.29 -17.92 0.34
N PRO A 188 25.65 -18.81 1.26
CA PRO A 188 24.67 -19.59 2.01
C PRO A 188 23.65 -18.74 2.78
N LEU A 189 24.08 -17.62 3.36
CA LEU A 189 23.23 -16.78 4.21
C LEU A 189 23.29 -15.30 3.83
N ALA A 190 22.14 -14.71 3.50
CA ALA A 190 21.98 -13.28 3.25
C ALA A 190 21.01 -12.64 4.24
N VAL A 191 21.41 -11.52 4.85
CA VAL A 191 20.64 -10.85 5.90
C VAL A 191 20.46 -9.38 5.58
N GLY A 192 19.20 -8.94 5.51
CA GLY A 192 18.88 -7.50 5.50
C GLY A 192 19.04 -6.92 6.91
N ILE A 193 19.94 -5.94 7.09
CA ILE A 193 20.31 -5.41 8.42
C ILE A 193 19.98 -3.92 8.62
N GLY A 194 19.45 -3.25 7.60
CA GLY A 194 19.07 -1.83 7.68
C GLY A 194 20.21 -0.93 8.15
N GLY A 195 19.91 0.00 9.06
CA GLY A 195 20.89 0.94 9.62
C GLY A 195 21.80 0.38 10.70
N THR A 196 21.94 -0.95 10.82
CA THR A 196 22.74 -1.58 11.89
C THR A 196 24.22 -1.17 11.83
N LEU A 197 24.79 -1.00 10.64
CA LEU A 197 26.20 -0.61 10.50
C LEU A 197 26.46 0.79 11.08
N ASP A 198 25.58 1.77 10.84
CA ASP A 198 25.65 3.11 11.44
C ASP A 198 25.59 3.07 12.99
N MET A 199 24.87 2.10 13.57
CA MET A 199 24.82 1.91 15.03
C MET A 199 26.13 1.33 15.58
N ILE A 200 26.75 0.40 14.86
CA ILE A 200 28.02 -0.23 15.28
C ILE A 200 29.15 0.79 15.32
N VAL A 201 29.21 1.68 14.31
CA VAL A 201 30.22 2.76 14.26
C VAL A 201 29.92 3.93 15.20
N GLY A 202 28.76 3.93 15.86
CA GLY A 202 28.37 4.96 16.82
C GLY A 202 27.88 6.27 16.20
N VAL A 203 27.60 6.30 14.89
CA VAL A 203 26.95 7.43 14.22
C VAL A 203 25.54 7.63 14.79
N THR A 204 24.80 6.54 14.98
CA THR A 204 23.49 6.55 15.65
C THR A 204 23.63 5.92 17.02
N ARG A 205 23.34 6.67 18.10
CA ARG A 205 23.45 6.13 19.45
C ARG A 205 22.27 5.19 19.73
N ARG A 206 22.54 4.01 20.29
CA ARG A 206 21.48 3.14 20.82
C ARG A 206 20.89 3.74 22.09
N ALA A 207 19.61 3.44 22.33
CA ALA A 207 18.96 3.82 23.59
C ALA A 207 19.65 3.12 24.77
N PRO A 208 19.65 3.73 25.98
CA PRO A 208 20.09 3.06 27.20
C PRO A 208 19.40 1.69 27.39
N SER A 209 20.10 0.73 27.99
CA SER A 209 19.61 -0.65 28.15
C SER A 209 18.22 -0.72 28.81
N TRP A 210 17.98 0.08 29.84
CA TRP A 210 16.67 0.15 30.49
C TRP A 210 15.55 0.56 29.51
N MET A 211 15.79 1.55 28.64
CA MET A 211 14.83 1.99 27.62
C MET A 211 14.58 0.91 26.57
N GLN A 212 15.61 0.14 26.22
CA GLN A 212 15.46 -0.99 25.31
C GLN A 212 14.58 -2.08 25.92
N THR A 213 14.77 -2.41 27.19
CA THR A 213 14.01 -3.44 27.92
C THR A 213 12.54 -3.05 28.09
N VAL A 214 12.25 -1.78 28.40
CA VAL A 214 10.86 -1.30 28.52
C VAL A 214 10.21 -0.96 27.17
N GLY A 215 10.96 -1.01 26.08
CA GLY A 215 10.45 -0.77 24.73
C GLY A 215 10.32 0.69 24.30
N LEU A 216 11.05 1.60 24.95
CA LEU A 216 11.12 3.02 24.62
C LEU A 216 12.26 3.39 23.64
N GLU A 217 12.92 2.39 23.05
CA GLU A 217 14.00 2.63 22.07
C GLU A 217 13.53 3.46 20.86
N TRP A 218 12.28 3.29 20.43
CA TRP A 218 11.70 4.10 19.34
C TRP A 218 11.61 5.59 19.71
N LEU A 219 11.28 5.91 20.97
CA LEU A 219 11.19 7.29 21.46
C LEU A 219 12.58 7.94 21.52
N TYR A 220 13.58 7.19 22.00
CA TYR A 220 14.97 7.65 22.00
C TYR A 220 15.50 7.91 20.58
N ARG A 221 15.15 7.05 19.61
CA ARG A 221 15.50 7.27 18.20
C ARG A 221 14.77 8.47 17.62
N MET A 222 13.48 8.63 17.91
CA MET A 222 12.70 9.79 17.48
C MET A 222 13.35 11.10 17.94
N ALA A 223 13.86 11.15 19.18
CA ALA A 223 14.55 12.32 19.70
C ALA A 223 15.88 12.62 18.96
N GLN A 224 16.58 11.60 18.46
CA GLN A 224 17.82 11.78 17.70
C GLN A 224 17.59 12.20 16.24
N GLU A 225 16.49 11.75 15.61
CA GLU A 225 16.19 12.04 14.21
C GLU A 225 14.71 12.48 14.00
N PRO A 226 14.26 13.57 14.64
CA PRO A 226 12.86 13.92 14.70
C PRO A 226 12.25 14.19 13.31
N ARG A 227 12.99 14.86 12.42
CA ARG A 227 12.52 15.19 11.06
C ARG A 227 12.22 13.94 10.22
N ARG A 228 13.00 12.87 10.39
CA ARG A 228 12.87 11.62 9.64
C ARG A 228 11.85 10.69 10.31
N LEU A 229 11.95 10.54 11.62
CA LEU A 229 11.25 9.47 12.34
C LEU A 229 9.86 9.86 12.86
N VAL A 230 9.56 11.15 13.10
CA VAL A 230 8.22 11.56 13.55
C VAL A 230 7.17 11.30 12.49
N LYS A 231 7.42 11.74 11.24
CA LYS A 231 6.49 11.51 10.12
C LYS A 231 6.28 10.02 9.88
N ARG A 232 7.37 9.26 9.87
CA ARG A 232 7.34 7.81 9.69
C ARG A 232 6.57 7.13 10.82
N TYR A 233 6.88 7.42 12.07
CA TYR A 233 6.18 6.78 13.20
C TYR A 233 4.71 7.16 13.28
N LEU A 234 4.33 8.41 13.01
CA LEU A 234 2.91 8.78 13.01
C LEU A 234 2.13 8.01 11.92
N HIS A 235 2.72 7.90 10.72
CA HIS A 235 2.19 7.09 9.65
C HIS A 235 2.12 5.60 10.05
N ASP A 236 3.23 5.02 10.49
CA ASP A 236 3.32 3.60 10.82
C ASP A 236 2.42 3.24 12.00
N PHE A 237 2.35 4.04 13.06
CA PHE A 237 1.46 3.78 14.21
C PHE A 237 -0.01 3.89 13.81
N ALA A 238 -0.39 4.86 12.98
CA ALA A 238 -1.77 4.98 12.51
C ALA A 238 -2.17 3.79 11.64
N TYR A 239 -1.35 3.44 10.64
CA TYR A 239 -1.63 2.36 9.71
C TYR A 239 -1.51 0.99 10.36
N PHE A 240 -0.38 0.72 11.04
CA PHE A 240 -0.19 -0.53 11.77
C PHE A 240 -1.29 -0.69 12.82
N GLY A 241 -1.59 0.35 13.61
CA GLY A 241 -2.63 0.29 14.64
C GLY A 241 -4.02 0.01 14.07
N TYR A 242 -4.41 0.71 13.01
CA TYR A 242 -5.70 0.51 12.34
C TYR A 242 -5.86 -0.90 11.78
N PHE A 243 -4.92 -1.34 10.93
CA PHE A 243 -4.98 -2.66 10.31
C PHE A 243 -4.79 -3.78 11.33
N PHE A 244 -3.92 -3.60 12.32
CA PHE A 244 -3.74 -4.56 13.40
C PHE A 244 -5.02 -4.74 14.21
N PHE A 245 -5.71 -3.64 14.54
CA PHE A 245 -7.00 -3.72 15.23
C PHE A 245 -8.05 -4.45 14.40
N GLN A 246 -8.07 -4.25 13.07
CA GLN A 246 -8.94 -5.02 12.18
C GLN A 246 -8.61 -6.52 12.20
N GLN A 247 -7.34 -6.90 12.10
CA GLN A 247 -6.91 -8.30 12.19
C GLN A 247 -7.31 -8.92 13.54
N TRP A 248 -6.97 -8.23 14.63
CA TRP A 248 -7.26 -8.67 15.99
C TRP A 248 -8.77 -8.85 16.22
N TRP A 249 -9.58 -7.90 15.77
CA TRP A 249 -11.03 -7.94 15.86
C TRP A 249 -11.63 -9.05 14.97
N ALA A 250 -11.05 -9.32 13.80
CA ALA A 250 -11.45 -10.44 12.95
C ALA A 250 -11.11 -11.81 13.59
N MET A 251 -9.96 -11.93 14.26
CA MET A 251 -9.58 -13.13 15.01
C MET A 251 -10.52 -13.38 16.20
N ARG A 252 -10.92 -12.33 16.93
CA ARG A 252 -11.87 -12.44 18.05
C ARG A 252 -13.29 -12.82 17.64
N ARG A 253 -13.71 -12.46 16.42
CA ARG A 253 -15.01 -12.86 15.85
C ARG A 253 -14.97 -14.22 15.16
N GLY A 254 -13.85 -14.95 15.22
CA GLY A 254 -13.68 -16.25 14.56
C GLY A 254 -13.66 -16.18 13.03
N THR A 255 -13.52 -15.00 12.44
CA THR A 255 -13.56 -14.79 10.97
C THR A 255 -12.17 -14.89 10.34
N ALA A 256 -11.12 -14.85 11.14
CA ALA A 256 -9.77 -15.10 10.66
C ALA A 256 -9.54 -16.61 10.57
N VAL A 257 -9.16 -17.10 9.38
CA VAL A 257 -8.74 -18.47 9.18
C VAL A 257 -7.59 -18.76 10.15
N SER A 258 -7.87 -19.60 11.14
CA SER A 258 -6.84 -20.18 12.00
C SER A 258 -5.89 -20.99 11.11
N MET A 259 -4.63 -20.55 11.01
CA MET A 259 -3.55 -21.33 10.40
C MET A 259 -2.81 -22.18 11.45
N VAL A 260 -3.54 -22.66 12.47
CA VAL A 260 -3.08 -23.84 13.20
C VAL A 260 -3.10 -24.99 12.21
N PRO A 261 -2.02 -25.76 12.01
CA PRO A 261 -2.10 -27.01 11.27
C PRO A 261 -3.14 -27.87 11.97
N VAL A 262 -4.31 -27.99 11.37
CA VAL A 262 -5.25 -29.04 11.75
C VAL A 262 -4.59 -30.29 11.20
N ASP A 263 -4.03 -31.13 12.08
CA ASP A 263 -3.69 -32.49 11.69
C ASP A 263 -4.95 -33.09 11.06
N PRO A 264 -4.92 -33.46 9.77
CA PRO A 264 -6.09 -34.08 9.18
C PRO A 264 -6.34 -35.40 9.91
N PRO A 265 -7.60 -35.77 10.18
CA PRO A 265 -7.89 -37.11 10.67
C PRO A 265 -7.32 -38.11 9.66
N SER A 266 -6.48 -39.01 10.17
CA SER A 266 -5.87 -40.10 9.43
C SER A 266 -6.94 -41.01 8.84
N VAL A 267 -7.39 -40.69 7.63
CA VAL A 267 -8.11 -41.62 6.77
C VAL A 267 -7.09 -42.15 5.76
N LEU A 268 -6.55 -43.32 6.06
CA LEU A 268 -5.85 -44.15 5.09
C LEU A 268 -6.82 -44.48 3.96
N VAL A 269 -6.68 -43.77 2.83
CA VAL A 269 -7.25 -44.21 1.55
C VAL A 269 -6.11 -44.86 0.76
N PRO A 270 -6.27 -46.11 0.28
CA PRO A 270 -5.23 -46.79 -0.49
C PRO A 270 -4.94 -46.03 -1.79
N VAL A 271 -3.65 -45.80 -2.05
CA VAL A 271 -3.14 -45.25 -3.31
C VAL A 271 -3.40 -46.26 -4.43
N ALA A 272 -4.20 -45.87 -5.42
CA ALA A 272 -4.17 -46.51 -6.73
C ALA A 272 -3.15 -45.77 -7.60
N ILE A 273 -2.00 -46.40 -7.82
CA ILE A 273 -0.96 -45.92 -8.73
C ILE A 273 -1.49 -46.15 -10.15
N THR A 274 -1.95 -45.10 -10.83
CA THR A 274 -2.10 -45.12 -12.28
C THR A 274 -0.73 -44.90 -12.92
N PRO A 275 -0.32 -45.74 -13.91
CA PRO A 275 0.93 -45.53 -14.62
C PRO A 275 0.86 -44.24 -15.45
N PRO A 276 2.00 -43.54 -15.64
CA PRO A 276 2.04 -42.31 -16.44
C PRO A 276 1.68 -42.60 -17.91
N PRO A 277 1.00 -41.67 -18.60
CA PRO A 277 0.70 -41.82 -20.02
C PRO A 277 2.01 -41.85 -20.85
N PRO A 278 2.06 -42.64 -21.94
CA PRO A 278 3.24 -42.74 -22.77
C PRO A 278 3.58 -41.41 -23.45
N ALA A 279 4.88 -41.14 -23.58
CA ALA A 279 5.41 -39.94 -24.22
C ALA A 279 4.91 -39.80 -25.67
N PRO A 280 4.59 -38.57 -26.13
CA PRO A 280 4.20 -38.34 -27.51
C PRO A 280 5.38 -38.64 -28.46
N PRO A 281 5.11 -39.23 -29.65
CA PRO A 281 6.16 -39.59 -30.59
C PRO A 281 6.86 -38.35 -31.16
N ALA A 282 8.17 -38.47 -31.35
CA ALA A 282 9.03 -37.45 -31.92
C ALA A 282 8.54 -37.02 -33.31
N ALA A 283 8.39 -35.70 -33.50
CA ALA A 283 8.09 -35.11 -34.79
C ALA A 283 9.26 -35.31 -35.76
N PRO A 284 9.02 -35.70 -37.03
CA PRO A 284 10.07 -35.85 -38.02
C PRO A 284 10.62 -34.49 -38.45
N SER A 285 11.94 -34.45 -38.55
CA SER A 285 12.76 -33.37 -39.09
C SER A 285 12.33 -32.98 -40.51
N GLU A 286 11.94 -31.72 -40.70
CA GLU A 286 11.78 -31.12 -42.04
C GLU A 286 13.04 -30.39 -42.52
N PRO A 287 13.28 -30.34 -43.84
CA PRO A 287 14.58 -30.03 -44.43
C PRO A 287 14.83 -28.53 -44.61
N GLN A 288 16.11 -28.16 -44.52
CA GLN A 288 16.63 -26.84 -44.89
C GLN A 288 16.43 -26.54 -46.39
N ALA A 289 16.08 -25.28 -46.69
CA ALA A 289 16.17 -24.67 -48.02
C ALA A 289 16.45 -23.15 -47.87
N PRO A 290 17.05 -22.49 -48.88
CA PRO A 290 18.34 -21.81 -48.66
C PRO A 290 18.32 -20.28 -48.61
N VAL A 291 19.48 -19.78 -48.19
CA VAL A 291 20.00 -18.40 -48.19
C VAL A 291 19.82 -17.69 -49.54
N LEU A 292 19.30 -16.46 -49.51
CA LEU A 292 19.53 -15.44 -50.54
C LEU A 292 19.56 -14.04 -49.89
N ALA A 293 20.58 -13.27 -50.23
CA ALA A 293 20.73 -11.83 -50.04
C ALA A 293 21.24 -11.25 -51.37
N PRO A 294 21.42 -9.92 -51.51
CA PRO A 294 20.42 -8.87 -51.55
C PRO A 294 20.44 -8.13 -52.91
N THR A 295 19.42 -7.35 -53.25
CA THR A 295 19.48 -6.40 -54.38
C THR A 295 18.94 -5.02 -54.03
N SER A 296 19.54 -4.05 -54.70
CA SER A 296 19.68 -2.62 -54.44
C SER A 296 18.88 -1.76 -55.42
N SER A 297 18.39 -0.60 -54.96
CA SER A 297 18.13 0.68 -55.70
C SER A 297 17.30 1.59 -54.77
N VAL A 298 17.63 2.83 -54.36
CA VAL A 298 18.11 4.09 -54.96
C VAL A 298 17.17 4.69 -56.00
N THR A 299 16.46 5.78 -55.61
CA THR A 299 16.14 7.08 -56.27
C THR A 299 14.75 7.56 -55.80
N GLN A 300 14.35 8.83 -55.68
CA GLN A 300 14.88 10.21 -55.67
C GLN A 300 13.68 11.10 -55.26
N ALA A 301 13.93 12.35 -54.88
CA ALA A 301 12.95 13.35 -54.42
C ALA A 301 12.36 14.22 -55.56
N ASP A 302 11.23 14.91 -55.33
CA ASP A 302 10.97 16.28 -55.85
C ASP A 302 9.73 17.02 -55.23
N THR A 303 10.02 18.09 -54.48
CA THR A 303 9.75 19.54 -54.65
C THR A 303 8.39 20.17 -55.12
N ILE A 304 7.68 20.86 -54.18
CA ILE A 304 7.10 22.26 -54.08
C ILE A 304 6.31 22.89 -55.29
N THR A 305 5.08 23.47 -55.16
CA THR A 305 4.79 24.94 -54.91
C THR A 305 3.34 25.33 -54.47
N PRO A 306 3.12 26.57 -53.94
CA PRO A 306 1.92 27.07 -53.23
C PRO A 306 1.20 28.30 -53.87
N GLU A 307 -0.01 28.69 -53.41
CA GLU A 307 -0.54 30.08 -53.50
C GLU A 307 -1.82 30.34 -52.64
N ASP A 308 -1.73 31.43 -51.84
CA ASP A 308 -2.70 32.43 -51.33
C ASP A 308 -4.04 32.09 -50.62
N ALA A 309 -4.56 32.83 -49.62
CA ALA A 309 -4.07 33.81 -48.62
C ALA A 309 -5.25 34.23 -47.67
N LEU A 310 -4.90 34.71 -46.45
CA LEU A 310 -5.68 35.55 -45.47
C LEU A 310 -6.66 34.81 -44.51
N SER A 311 -6.59 34.92 -43.17
CA SER A 311 -6.31 36.07 -42.29
C SER A 311 -5.85 35.64 -40.86
N SER A 312 -4.77 36.28 -40.38
CA SER A 312 -4.29 36.64 -39.01
C SER A 312 -4.90 35.99 -37.74
N ALA A 313 -4.15 35.56 -36.70
CA ALA A 313 -2.78 35.86 -36.26
C ALA A 313 -2.20 34.72 -35.38
N ASP A 314 -0.86 34.72 -35.33
CA ASP A 314 0.09 33.97 -34.49
C ASP A 314 0.48 32.55 -34.93
N VAL A 315 1.52 32.54 -35.79
CA VAL A 315 2.32 31.39 -36.20
C VAL A 315 3.41 31.09 -35.16
N VAL A 316 3.54 29.82 -34.78
CA VAL A 316 4.86 29.20 -34.55
C VAL A 316 4.95 27.98 -35.46
N THR A 317 5.98 27.97 -36.29
CA THR A 317 6.20 27.12 -37.45
C THR A 317 6.58 25.68 -37.09
N LEU A 318 6.28 24.78 -38.02
CA LEU A 318 6.60 23.36 -38.06
C LEU A 318 8.10 23.06 -37.93
N THR A 319 8.57 22.92 -36.69
CA THR A 319 9.70 22.07 -36.29
C THR A 319 9.67 21.98 -34.77
N GLU A 320 9.68 20.75 -34.23
CA GLU A 320 9.59 20.41 -32.80
C GLU A 320 8.18 20.44 -32.18
N ILE A 321 7.65 19.26 -31.81
CA ILE A 321 6.96 18.99 -30.53
C ILE A 321 6.80 17.47 -30.38
N LYS A 322 7.44 16.95 -29.32
CA LYS A 322 7.06 15.76 -28.57
C LYS A 322 5.83 16.11 -27.72
N ASN A 323 4.64 15.52 -27.92
CA ASN A 323 3.64 15.37 -26.85
C ASN A 323 2.51 14.37 -27.19
N PRO A 324 2.03 13.56 -26.21
CA PRO A 324 1.14 12.43 -26.41
C PRO A 324 -0.34 12.79 -26.15
N ALA A 325 -1.24 12.02 -26.78
CA ALA A 325 -2.67 11.85 -26.48
C ALA A 325 -3.53 13.13 -26.28
N LYS A 326 -4.23 13.50 -27.36
CA LYS A 326 -5.30 14.51 -27.42
C LYS A 326 -6.39 14.28 -26.35
N ALA A 327 -6.54 15.20 -25.40
CA ALA A 327 -7.82 15.46 -24.74
C ALA A 327 -8.64 16.35 -25.66
N THR A 328 -9.78 15.86 -26.15
CA THR A 328 -10.72 16.65 -26.95
C THR A 328 -11.90 17.04 -26.06
N ILE A 329 -12.12 18.34 -25.88
CA ILE A 329 -13.29 18.89 -25.18
C ILE A 329 -14.44 18.86 -26.20
N LEU A 330 -15.43 17.99 -26.00
CA LEU A 330 -16.68 18.00 -26.77
C LEU A 330 -17.71 18.91 -26.08
N PRO A 331 -18.52 19.68 -26.82
CA PRO A 331 -19.41 20.68 -26.26
C PRO A 331 -20.83 20.14 -26.05
N VAL A 332 -21.10 19.40 -24.96
CA VAL A 332 -22.51 19.09 -24.56
C VAL A 332 -22.73 19.04 -23.03
N SER A 333 -21.68 19.07 -22.19
CA SER A 333 -21.82 18.95 -20.72
C SER A 333 -21.44 20.23 -19.99
N ARG A 334 -22.23 20.62 -18.97
CA ARG A 334 -21.95 21.72 -18.03
C ARG A 334 -20.88 21.35 -17.00
N LEU A 335 -20.66 20.05 -16.77
CA LEU A 335 -19.56 19.54 -15.95
C LEU A 335 -18.34 19.22 -16.82
N PRO A 336 -17.11 19.44 -16.34
CA PRO A 336 -15.92 19.02 -17.09
C PRO A 336 -15.93 17.50 -17.25
N ILE A 337 -15.65 17.03 -18.48
CA ILE A 337 -15.53 15.61 -18.80
C ILE A 337 -14.10 15.34 -19.29
N LEU A 338 -13.45 14.36 -18.66
CA LEU A 338 -12.17 13.83 -19.10
C LEU A 338 -12.36 12.50 -19.82
N HIS A 339 -11.74 12.36 -21.00
CA HIS A 339 -11.81 11.15 -21.83
C HIS A 339 -10.41 10.52 -21.97
N PRO A 340 -9.90 9.81 -20.96
CA PRO A 340 -8.69 9.01 -21.13
C PRO A 340 -8.87 7.96 -22.23
N GLN A 341 -7.80 7.71 -22.99
CA GLN A 341 -7.81 6.77 -24.11
C GLN A 341 -6.67 5.75 -23.98
N GLY A 342 -6.92 4.52 -24.42
CA GLY A 342 -5.93 3.45 -24.47
C GLY A 342 -5.71 2.75 -23.14
N ARG A 343 -4.51 2.18 -22.97
CA ARG A 343 -4.10 1.56 -21.70
C ARG A 343 -3.62 2.65 -20.75
N ILE A 344 -4.10 2.64 -19.51
CA ILE A 344 -3.59 3.51 -18.47
C ILE A 344 -2.75 2.65 -17.52
N ASP A 345 -1.48 2.98 -17.43
CA ASP A 345 -0.49 2.26 -16.64
C ASP A 345 0.50 3.23 -15.98
N VAL A 346 1.52 2.70 -15.31
CA VAL A 346 2.56 3.48 -14.65
C VAL A 346 3.18 4.58 -15.55
N THR A 347 3.25 4.38 -16.87
CA THR A 347 3.92 5.32 -17.79
C THR A 347 3.13 6.60 -18.05
N ASN A 348 1.79 6.55 -17.94
CA ASN A 348 0.91 7.68 -18.23
C ASN A 348 -0.02 8.07 -17.07
N SER A 349 -0.06 7.26 -16.00
CA SER A 349 -0.84 7.52 -14.78
C SER A 349 -0.52 8.87 -14.12
N ARG A 350 0.73 9.33 -14.19
CA ARG A 350 1.14 10.64 -13.66
C ARG A 350 0.55 11.79 -14.47
N GLN A 351 0.64 11.71 -15.79
CA GLN A 351 0.08 12.72 -16.69
C GLN A 351 -1.46 12.80 -16.54
N LEU A 352 -2.11 11.64 -16.37
CA LEU A 352 -3.53 11.59 -16.05
C LEU A 352 -3.84 12.27 -14.71
N ALA A 353 -3.05 12.00 -13.67
CA ALA A 353 -3.22 12.63 -12.35
C ALA A 353 -3.10 14.15 -12.42
N ASP A 354 -2.07 14.66 -13.12
CA ASP A 354 -1.84 16.10 -13.26
C ASP A 354 -2.96 16.77 -14.04
N THR A 355 -3.46 16.12 -15.11
CA THR A 355 -4.60 16.62 -15.89
C THR A 355 -5.88 16.68 -15.05
N ILE A 356 -6.16 15.62 -14.28
CA ILE A 356 -7.33 15.58 -13.37
C ILE A 356 -7.20 16.67 -12.31
N ARG A 357 -6.01 16.84 -11.71
CA ARG A 357 -5.77 17.83 -10.67
C ARG A 357 -6.06 19.25 -11.17
N LEU A 358 -5.57 19.60 -12.36
CA LEU A 358 -5.84 20.92 -12.97
C LEU A 358 -7.34 21.17 -13.18
N GLN A 359 -8.10 20.13 -13.56
CA GLN A 359 -9.56 20.27 -13.69
C GLN A 359 -10.25 20.44 -12.33
N LEU A 360 -9.81 19.67 -11.32
CA LEU A 360 -10.35 19.75 -9.96
C LEU A 360 -10.06 21.08 -9.25
N GLU A 361 -9.02 21.80 -9.65
CA GLU A 361 -8.74 23.16 -9.18
C GLU A 361 -9.76 24.18 -9.69
N MET A 362 -10.31 23.99 -10.89
CA MET A 362 -11.31 24.88 -11.48
C MET A 362 -12.74 24.52 -11.11
N ASN A 363 -13.04 23.22 -11.06
CA ASN A 363 -14.34 22.69 -10.70
C ASN A 363 -14.14 21.45 -9.84
N PRO A 364 -14.60 21.45 -8.58
CA PRO A 364 -14.38 20.33 -7.69
C PRO A 364 -15.13 19.07 -8.16
N THR A 365 -16.09 19.21 -9.08
CA THR A 365 -16.82 18.11 -9.72
C THR A 365 -16.28 17.79 -11.11
N LEU A 366 -15.94 16.51 -11.34
CA LEU A 366 -15.38 16.00 -12.59
C LEU A 366 -16.04 14.67 -13.01
N ILE A 367 -16.30 14.54 -14.30
CA ILE A 367 -16.72 13.29 -14.94
C ILE A 367 -15.51 12.69 -15.66
N VAL A 368 -15.24 11.39 -15.46
CA VAL A 368 -14.23 10.64 -16.21
C VAL A 368 -14.91 9.54 -17.01
N SER A 369 -14.89 9.69 -18.34
CA SER A 369 -15.40 8.67 -19.28
C SER A 369 -14.32 7.66 -19.58
N LEU A 370 -14.54 6.40 -19.19
CA LEU A 370 -13.60 5.31 -19.43
C LEU A 370 -13.89 4.55 -20.74
N LYS A 371 -14.75 5.10 -21.61
CA LYS A 371 -15.22 4.47 -22.85
C LYS A 371 -14.08 3.93 -23.72
N ALA A 372 -13.02 4.72 -23.87
CA ALA A 372 -11.88 4.41 -24.72
C ALA A 372 -10.71 3.76 -23.95
N VAL A 373 -10.91 3.37 -22.69
CA VAL A 373 -9.88 2.77 -21.83
C VAL A 373 -9.93 1.26 -21.96
N THR A 374 -8.83 0.66 -22.38
CA THR A 374 -8.75 -0.80 -22.61
C THR A 374 -8.18 -1.57 -21.42
N PHE A 375 -7.46 -0.89 -20.53
CA PHE A 375 -6.81 -1.50 -19.36
C PHE A 375 -6.48 -0.47 -18.28
N LEU A 376 -6.58 -0.86 -17.01
CA LEU A 376 -6.10 -0.12 -15.83
C LEU A 376 -5.17 -1.01 -15.01
N ASP A 377 -3.97 -0.54 -14.70
CA ASP A 377 -3.10 -1.18 -13.71
C ASP A 377 -3.36 -0.67 -12.27
N SER A 378 -2.61 -1.19 -11.29
CA SER A 378 -2.70 -0.76 -9.89
C SER A 378 -2.34 0.72 -9.68
N THR A 379 -1.47 1.29 -10.52
CA THR A 379 -1.05 2.70 -10.48
C THR A 379 -2.17 3.60 -10.98
N ALA A 380 -2.79 3.26 -12.11
CA ALA A 380 -3.91 3.97 -12.69
C ALA A 380 -5.13 3.98 -11.74
N LEU A 381 -5.40 2.83 -11.11
CA LEU A 381 -6.43 2.71 -10.10
C LEU A 381 -6.14 3.58 -8.86
N GLY A 382 -4.89 3.55 -8.38
CA GLY A 382 -4.43 4.41 -7.30
C GLY A 382 -4.58 5.90 -7.61
N THR A 383 -4.26 6.31 -8.84
CA THR A 383 -4.49 7.67 -9.34
C THR A 383 -5.97 8.05 -9.29
N LEU A 384 -6.86 7.20 -9.81
CA LEU A 384 -8.31 7.48 -9.79
C LEU A 384 -8.84 7.60 -8.35
N VAL A 385 -8.40 6.73 -7.44
CA VAL A 385 -8.78 6.79 -6.01
C VAL A 385 -8.29 8.07 -5.35
N ALA A 386 -7.03 8.44 -5.57
CA ALA A 386 -6.45 9.66 -5.02
C ALA A 386 -7.18 10.91 -5.50
N MET A 387 -7.52 10.98 -6.80
CA MET A 387 -8.24 12.11 -7.37
C MET A 387 -9.70 12.17 -6.92
N ALA A 388 -10.38 11.03 -6.79
CA ALA A 388 -11.73 10.99 -6.23
C ALA A 388 -11.74 11.48 -4.77
N ASN A 389 -10.75 11.11 -3.97
CA ASN A 389 -10.61 11.64 -2.61
C ASN A 389 -10.32 13.15 -2.59
N GLN A 390 -9.48 13.64 -3.52
CA GLN A 390 -9.21 15.07 -3.67
C GLN A 390 -10.48 15.86 -4.01
N SER A 391 -11.24 15.42 -5.01
CA SER A 391 -12.53 16.00 -5.39
C SER A 391 -13.49 16.08 -4.20
N ARG A 392 -13.66 14.98 -3.45
CA ARG A 392 -14.51 14.92 -2.25
C ARG A 392 -14.05 15.86 -1.14
N SER A 393 -12.73 15.98 -0.94
CA SER A 393 -12.18 16.88 0.09
C SER A 393 -12.43 18.36 -0.24
N ALA A 394 -12.61 18.68 -1.51
CA ALA A 394 -12.98 20.01 -1.99
C ALA A 394 -14.51 20.21 -2.10
N GLY A 395 -15.32 19.27 -1.60
CA GLY A 395 -16.79 19.32 -1.66
C GLY A 395 -17.39 18.84 -2.98
N GLY A 396 -16.58 18.51 -3.99
CA GLY A 396 -17.07 18.12 -5.30
C GLY A 396 -17.34 16.63 -5.48
N ARG A 397 -17.67 16.27 -6.72
CA ARG A 397 -18.04 14.90 -7.11
C ARG A 397 -17.09 14.33 -8.17
N PHE A 398 -16.86 13.02 -8.09
CA PHE A 398 -16.00 12.32 -9.05
C PHE A 398 -16.77 11.14 -9.65
N TYR A 399 -17.26 11.33 -10.87
CA TYR A 399 -18.10 10.35 -11.57
C TYR A 399 -17.26 9.52 -12.53
N LEU A 400 -17.49 8.20 -12.56
CA LEU A 400 -16.99 7.34 -13.62
C LEU A 400 -18.14 6.98 -14.56
N VAL A 401 -17.98 7.23 -15.86
CA VAL A 401 -19.01 6.92 -16.86
C VAL A 401 -18.48 6.03 -17.98
N GLU A 402 -19.40 5.33 -18.65
CA GLU A 402 -19.09 4.45 -19.80
C GLU A 402 -17.97 3.44 -19.48
N VAL A 403 -17.98 2.86 -18.29
CA VAL A 403 -16.94 1.95 -17.81
C VAL A 403 -17.00 0.60 -18.54
N PRO A 404 -15.97 0.19 -19.29
CA PRO A 404 -15.97 -1.08 -20.02
C PRO A 404 -16.05 -2.30 -19.09
N PRO A 405 -16.66 -3.43 -19.52
CA PRO A 405 -16.79 -4.62 -18.68
C PRO A 405 -15.48 -5.12 -18.02
N PRO A 406 -14.34 -5.19 -18.73
CA PRO A 406 -13.07 -5.61 -18.12
C PRO A 406 -12.62 -4.70 -16.96
N VAL A 407 -12.86 -3.40 -17.09
CA VAL A 407 -12.54 -2.42 -16.05
C VAL A 407 -13.52 -2.53 -14.89
N LYS A 408 -14.81 -2.75 -15.19
CA LYS A 408 -15.84 -2.93 -14.17
C LYS A 408 -15.60 -4.17 -13.30
N ASP A 409 -15.16 -5.28 -13.91
CA ASP A 409 -14.80 -6.51 -13.20
C ASP A 409 -13.55 -6.32 -12.35
N LEU A 410 -12.56 -5.56 -12.84
CA LEU A 410 -11.39 -5.18 -12.06
C LEU A 410 -11.78 -4.36 -10.83
N LEU A 411 -12.66 -3.36 -10.97
CA LEU A 411 -13.16 -2.54 -9.85
C LEU A 411 -13.92 -3.38 -8.81
N ARG A 412 -14.69 -4.38 -9.24
CA ARG A 412 -15.37 -5.33 -8.33
C ARG A 412 -14.38 -6.22 -7.59
N LEU A 413 -13.38 -6.75 -8.28
CA LEU A 413 -12.38 -7.66 -7.71
C LEU A 413 -11.60 -6.97 -6.57
N VAL A 414 -11.30 -5.69 -6.73
CA VAL A 414 -10.64 -4.86 -5.71
C VAL A 414 -11.60 -4.14 -4.76
N ARG A 415 -12.92 -4.40 -4.87
CA ARG A 415 -14.00 -3.78 -4.08
C ARG A 415 -14.02 -2.24 -4.10
N LEU A 416 -13.66 -1.65 -5.24
CA LEU A 416 -13.77 -0.21 -5.49
C LEU A 416 -15.00 0.17 -6.33
N ASP A 417 -15.80 -0.80 -6.75
CA ASP A 417 -17.08 -0.59 -7.43
C ASP A 417 -18.11 0.16 -6.57
N HIS A 418 -18.03 0.04 -5.24
CA HIS A 418 -18.82 0.81 -4.29
C HIS A 418 -18.14 2.13 -3.87
N PHE A 419 -16.83 2.24 -4.13
CA PHE A 419 -16.08 3.45 -3.82
C PHE A 419 -16.32 4.54 -4.88
N PHE A 420 -16.41 4.20 -6.16
CA PHE A 420 -16.68 5.16 -7.22
C PHE A 420 -18.18 5.28 -7.51
N GLU A 421 -18.64 6.49 -7.83
CA GLU A 421 -20.00 6.69 -8.32
C GLU A 421 -20.03 6.42 -9.83
N ILE A 422 -20.28 5.15 -10.17
CA ILE A 422 -20.28 4.66 -11.56
C ILE A 422 -21.67 4.84 -12.17
N LEU A 423 -21.76 5.66 -13.21
CA LEU A 423 -23.00 5.99 -13.92
C LEU A 423 -22.89 5.54 -15.39
N PRO A 424 -24.01 5.31 -16.10
CA PRO A 424 -23.97 4.78 -17.46
C PRO A 424 -23.34 5.78 -18.45
N ASP A 425 -23.68 7.06 -18.34
CA ASP A 425 -23.24 8.13 -19.24
C ASP A 425 -23.09 9.48 -18.53
N ALA A 426 -22.54 10.46 -19.25
CA ALA A 426 -22.34 11.80 -18.73
C ALA A 426 -23.67 12.52 -18.40
N ALA A 427 -24.73 12.30 -19.20
CA ALA A 427 -26.04 12.90 -18.96
C ALA A 427 -26.63 12.45 -17.60
N SER A 428 -26.42 11.19 -17.23
CA SER A 428 -26.81 10.64 -15.93
C SER A 428 -26.04 11.27 -14.77
N ALA A 429 -24.75 11.59 -14.98
CA ALA A 429 -23.93 12.30 -14.00
C ALA A 429 -24.40 13.74 -13.80
N GLU A 430 -24.79 14.42 -14.87
CA GLU A 430 -25.38 15.76 -14.78
C GLU A 430 -26.75 15.76 -14.11
N ALA A 431 -27.63 14.83 -14.49
CA ALA A 431 -28.93 14.65 -13.85
C ALA A 431 -28.78 14.35 -12.35
N ARG A 432 -27.76 13.55 -11.99
CA ARG A 432 -27.41 13.26 -10.59
C ARG A 432 -26.94 14.51 -9.86
N GLN A 433 -26.02 15.28 -10.43
CA GLN A 433 -25.57 16.54 -9.85
C GLN A 433 -26.73 17.53 -9.68
N GLN A 434 -27.64 17.58 -10.64
CA GLN A 434 -28.78 18.49 -10.61
C GLN A 434 -29.80 18.07 -9.55
N ALA A 435 -29.99 16.76 -9.33
CA ALA A 435 -30.80 16.24 -8.22
C ALA A 435 -30.16 16.54 -6.86
N ASP A 436 -28.83 16.40 -6.73
CA ASP A 436 -28.09 16.77 -5.50
C ASP A 436 -28.18 18.28 -5.20
N ASN A 437 -28.27 19.11 -6.24
CA ASN A 437 -28.43 20.57 -6.13
C ASN A 437 -29.90 21.02 -5.97
N GLN A 438 -30.87 20.11 -5.94
CA GLN A 438 -32.26 20.50 -5.68
C GLN A 438 -32.44 20.98 -4.23
N PRO A 439 -33.37 21.92 -3.98
CA PRO A 439 -33.72 22.33 -2.63
C PRO A 439 -34.12 21.12 -1.78
N LEU A 440 -33.72 21.14 -0.51
CA LEU A 440 -34.12 20.11 0.44
C LEU A 440 -35.63 19.89 0.39
N PRO A 441 -36.09 18.63 0.38
CA PRO A 441 -37.52 18.35 0.37
C PRO A 441 -38.21 19.00 1.58
N PRO A 442 -39.48 19.42 1.43
CA PRO A 442 -40.22 20.01 2.53
C PRO A 442 -40.33 19.01 3.68
N MET A 443 -40.13 19.49 4.91
CA MET A 443 -40.29 18.66 6.09
C MET A 443 -41.76 18.29 6.29
N VAL A 444 -42.02 17.01 6.52
CA VAL A 444 -43.37 16.47 6.66
C VAL A 444 -43.68 16.27 8.14
N THR A 445 -44.90 16.56 8.58
CA THR A 445 -45.32 16.24 9.96
C THR A 445 -46.07 14.91 9.96
N ALA A 446 -45.57 13.93 10.71
CA ALA A 446 -46.18 12.61 10.86
C ALA A 446 -46.24 12.23 12.34
N GLY A 447 -47.43 11.93 12.86
CA GLY A 447 -47.61 11.47 14.25
C GLY A 447 -47.10 12.45 15.33
N GLY A 448 -47.12 13.76 15.05
CA GLY A 448 -46.55 14.79 15.95
C GLY A 448 -45.03 14.91 15.90
N TRP A 449 -44.37 14.22 14.97
CA TRP A 449 -42.95 14.38 14.66
C TRP A 449 -42.76 15.13 13.35
N ILE A 450 -41.79 16.03 13.32
CA ILE A 450 -41.31 16.68 12.11
C ILE A 450 -40.24 15.78 11.48
N VAL A 451 -40.46 15.35 10.25
CA VAL A 451 -39.57 14.47 9.51
C VAL A 451 -38.74 15.31 8.54
N ALA A 452 -37.43 15.33 8.78
CA ALA A 452 -36.44 15.97 7.93
C ALA A 452 -35.66 14.89 7.17
N LYS A 453 -35.76 14.87 5.83
CA LYS A 453 -34.90 13.99 5.03
C LYS A 453 -33.52 14.62 4.91
N ALA A 454 -32.49 13.93 5.37
CA ALA A 454 -31.13 14.42 5.26
C ALA A 454 -30.65 14.38 3.81
N PRO A 455 -29.66 15.22 3.46
CA PRO A 455 -28.97 15.11 2.18
C PRO A 455 -28.41 13.70 1.97
N ARG A 456 -28.39 13.28 0.70
CA ARG A 456 -27.72 12.04 0.29
C ARG A 456 -26.23 12.03 0.67
N LEU A 457 -25.58 13.18 0.57
CA LEU A 457 -24.18 13.39 0.90
C LEU A 457 -24.14 14.50 1.95
N PHE A 458 -23.97 14.09 3.21
CA PHE A 458 -24.12 14.97 4.37
C PHE A 458 -22.74 15.46 4.82
N ASP A 459 -22.24 16.48 4.13
CA ASP A 459 -20.86 16.96 4.18
C ASP A 459 -20.78 18.47 4.44
N ALA A 460 -19.62 19.09 4.23
CA ALA A 460 -19.40 20.50 4.54
C ALA A 460 -20.22 21.47 3.68
N GLU A 461 -20.67 21.03 2.50
CA GLU A 461 -21.45 21.84 1.57
C GLU A 461 -22.95 21.79 1.91
N THR A 462 -23.47 20.59 2.18
CA THR A 462 -24.91 20.40 2.45
C THR A 462 -25.30 20.61 3.91
N ALA A 463 -24.35 20.46 4.84
CA ALA A 463 -24.64 20.57 6.27
C ALA A 463 -25.13 21.96 6.71
N PRO A 464 -24.58 23.09 6.24
CA PRO A 464 -25.04 24.42 6.64
C PRO A 464 -26.51 24.67 6.28
N SER A 465 -26.89 24.43 5.02
CA SER A 465 -28.26 24.64 4.53
C SER A 465 -29.27 23.70 5.21
N PHE A 466 -28.89 22.44 5.42
CA PHE A 466 -29.72 21.48 6.16
C PHE A 466 -29.92 21.88 7.63
N THR A 467 -28.87 22.40 8.27
CA THR A 467 -28.95 22.90 9.65
C THR A 467 -29.95 24.05 9.74
N GLU A 468 -29.89 25.02 8.83
CA GLU A 468 -30.79 26.17 8.79
C GLU A 468 -32.23 25.75 8.52
N HIS A 469 -32.44 24.87 7.52
CA HIS A 469 -33.74 24.30 7.17
C HIS A 469 -34.41 23.64 8.37
N CYS A 470 -33.69 22.78 9.10
CA CYS A 470 -34.21 22.12 10.30
C CYS A 470 -34.43 23.13 11.45
N SER A 471 -33.47 24.02 11.68
CA SER A 471 -33.52 24.98 12.80
C SER A 471 -34.69 25.94 12.70
N SER A 472 -35.12 26.30 11.49
CA SER A 472 -36.27 27.18 11.24
C SER A 472 -37.61 26.63 11.76
N ARG A 473 -37.68 25.31 12.01
CA ARG A 473 -38.88 24.62 12.49
C ARG A 473 -38.78 24.16 13.95
N ILE A 474 -37.67 24.47 14.62
CA ILE A 474 -37.50 24.15 16.04
C ILE A 474 -38.18 25.25 16.86
N ASP A 475 -39.46 25.03 17.20
CA ASP A 475 -40.20 25.77 18.23
C ASP A 475 -40.45 24.88 19.48
N GLY A 476 -41.03 25.42 20.55
CA GLY A 476 -41.11 24.75 21.86
C GLY A 476 -41.56 23.28 21.80
N SER A 477 -40.96 22.38 22.59
CA SER A 477 -41.25 20.93 22.63
C SER A 477 -41.31 20.20 21.26
N THR A 478 -40.67 20.73 20.21
CA THR A 478 -40.57 20.08 18.89
C THR A 478 -40.02 18.66 19.02
N ARG A 479 -40.66 17.71 18.33
CA ARG A 479 -40.15 16.35 18.15
C ARG A 479 -39.73 16.19 16.70
N MET A 480 -38.47 15.84 16.44
CA MET A 480 -37.92 15.77 15.10
C MET A 480 -37.31 14.40 14.82
N VAL A 481 -37.53 13.88 13.62
CA VAL A 481 -36.84 12.71 13.09
C VAL A 481 -36.00 13.14 11.89
N ILE A 482 -34.72 12.81 11.92
CA ILE A 482 -33.85 12.93 10.74
C ILE A 482 -33.78 11.57 10.06
N ASP A 483 -34.27 11.52 8.83
CA ASP A 483 -34.28 10.34 7.98
C ASP A 483 -33.01 10.32 7.12
N LEU A 484 -32.17 9.30 7.33
CA LEU A 484 -30.90 9.08 6.63
C LEU A 484 -31.03 8.00 5.54
N GLN A 485 -32.24 7.59 5.13
CA GLN A 485 -32.47 6.51 4.17
C GLN A 485 -31.73 6.71 2.84
N GLU A 486 -31.68 7.95 2.36
CA GLU A 486 -30.98 8.29 1.13
C GLU A 486 -29.52 8.70 1.37
N THR A 487 -29.09 8.82 2.63
CA THR A 487 -27.72 9.22 2.98
C THR A 487 -26.73 8.07 2.75
N ILE A 488 -25.80 8.27 1.82
CA ILE A 488 -24.72 7.32 1.50
C ILE A 488 -23.38 7.75 2.09
N PHE A 489 -23.22 9.03 2.44
CA PHE A 489 -21.99 9.55 3.03
C PHE A 489 -22.32 10.55 4.14
N LEU A 490 -21.62 10.41 5.27
CA LEU A 490 -21.77 11.27 6.43
C LEU A 490 -20.38 11.74 6.90
N ALA A 491 -20.05 13.01 6.65
CA ALA A 491 -18.78 13.60 7.04
C ALA A 491 -18.84 14.20 8.45
N SER A 492 -17.71 14.72 8.94
CA SER A 492 -17.63 15.42 10.23
C SER A 492 -18.58 16.61 10.35
N ALA A 493 -18.80 17.35 9.26
CA ALA A 493 -19.76 18.45 9.21
C ALA A 493 -21.20 17.97 9.40
N GLY A 494 -21.62 16.90 8.71
CA GLY A 494 -22.96 16.33 8.88
C GLY A 494 -23.19 15.75 10.28
N MET A 495 -22.19 15.07 10.84
CA MET A 495 -22.23 14.60 12.23
C MET A 495 -22.36 15.76 13.23
N ALA A 496 -21.63 16.85 13.01
CA ALA A 496 -21.74 18.05 13.83
C ALA A 496 -23.13 18.68 13.73
N THR A 497 -23.76 18.68 12.55
CA THR A 497 -25.15 19.12 12.39
C THR A 497 -26.12 18.26 13.18
N LEU A 498 -26.00 16.92 13.13
CA LEU A 498 -26.86 16.02 13.92
C LEU A 498 -26.78 16.32 15.42
N LEU A 499 -25.55 16.48 15.95
CA LEU A 499 -25.32 16.85 17.34
C LEU A 499 -25.87 18.24 17.69
N LYS A 500 -25.69 19.21 16.79
CA LYS A 500 -26.17 20.58 16.99
C LYS A 500 -27.70 20.61 17.08
N LEU A 501 -28.39 19.90 16.19
CA LEU A 501 -29.85 19.80 16.20
C LEU A 501 -30.36 19.08 17.44
N ASP A 502 -29.72 17.98 17.86
CA ASP A 502 -30.07 17.26 19.10
C ASP A 502 -29.96 18.20 20.33
N ARG A 503 -28.85 18.93 20.42
CA ARG A 503 -28.63 19.91 21.48
C ARG A 503 -29.71 20.99 21.50
N MET A 504 -29.99 21.61 20.35
CA MET A 504 -31.00 22.67 20.21
C MET A 504 -32.41 22.19 20.61
N LEU A 505 -32.77 20.95 20.27
CA LEU A 505 -34.05 20.35 20.65
C LEU A 505 -34.11 20.09 22.15
N ARG A 506 -33.07 19.51 22.76
CA ARG A 506 -33.03 19.23 24.20
C ARG A 506 -33.13 20.51 25.05
N GLU A 507 -32.46 21.58 24.65
CA GLU A 507 -32.53 22.90 25.32
C GLU A 507 -33.98 23.44 25.37
N ARG A 508 -34.83 23.03 24.41
CA ARG A 508 -36.24 23.44 24.30
C ARG A 508 -37.24 22.36 24.73
N LYS A 509 -36.78 21.35 25.50
CA LYS A 509 -37.57 20.17 25.94
C LYS A 509 -38.15 19.33 24.78
N GLY A 510 -37.57 19.45 23.59
CA GLY A 510 -37.87 18.64 22.42
C GLY A 510 -37.07 17.32 22.40
N SER A 511 -37.23 16.55 21.32
CA SER A 511 -36.52 15.28 21.13
C SER A 511 -36.11 15.05 19.69
N LEU A 512 -34.88 14.58 19.48
CA LEU A 512 -34.39 14.14 18.17
C LEU A 512 -34.33 12.62 18.08
N ARG A 513 -34.76 12.07 16.95
CA ARG A 513 -34.50 10.68 16.55
C ARG A 513 -33.85 10.62 15.18
N ILE A 514 -33.09 9.56 14.94
CA ILE A 514 -32.46 9.28 13.65
C ILE A 514 -32.99 7.95 13.14
N THR A 515 -33.42 7.90 11.88
CA THR A 515 -33.91 6.68 11.23
C THR A 515 -33.26 6.49 9.87
N GLY A 516 -33.52 5.35 9.22
CA GLY A 516 -33.11 5.10 7.84
C GLY A 516 -31.60 4.96 7.64
N CYS A 517 -30.82 4.70 8.69
CA CYS A 517 -29.36 4.61 8.53
C CYS A 517 -28.97 3.44 7.61
N THR A 518 -28.31 3.74 6.49
CA THR A 518 -27.64 2.72 5.68
C THR A 518 -26.56 2.00 6.52
N PRO A 519 -26.19 0.74 6.21
CA PRO A 519 -25.19 0.00 6.99
C PRO A 519 -23.83 0.73 7.11
N GLU A 520 -23.49 1.51 6.09
CA GLU A 520 -22.26 2.32 6.03
C GLU A 520 -22.35 3.52 6.97
N VAL A 521 -23.45 4.29 6.91
CA VAL A 521 -23.69 5.43 7.80
C VAL A 521 -23.80 5.00 9.26
N LEU A 522 -24.49 3.89 9.54
CA LEU A 522 -24.60 3.35 10.89
C LEU A 522 -23.25 2.94 11.47
N ARG A 523 -22.36 2.35 10.65
CA ARG A 523 -20.98 2.05 11.06
C ARG A 523 -20.21 3.32 11.38
N THR A 524 -20.34 4.37 10.57
CA THR A 524 -19.69 5.67 10.81
C THR A 524 -20.14 6.26 12.15
N LEU A 525 -21.45 6.30 12.41
CA LEU A 525 -22.00 6.78 13.69
C LEU A 525 -21.50 5.97 14.89
N LYS A 526 -21.45 4.63 14.77
CA LYS A 526 -20.92 3.75 15.84
C LYS A 526 -19.43 3.93 16.10
N LEU A 527 -18.64 4.17 15.04
CA LEU A 527 -17.20 4.35 15.15
C LEU A 527 -16.83 5.58 15.99
N VAL A 528 -17.60 6.68 15.84
CA VAL A 528 -17.42 7.90 16.62
C VAL A 528 -18.29 7.94 17.90
N LYS A 529 -18.93 6.81 18.26
CA LYS A 529 -19.82 6.65 19.42
C LYS A 529 -21.03 7.58 19.44
N LEU A 530 -21.46 8.10 18.28
CA LEU A 530 -22.63 8.95 18.20
C LEU A 530 -23.94 8.20 18.41
N ASP A 531 -23.95 6.88 18.20
CA ASP A 531 -25.05 5.98 18.55
C ASP A 531 -25.35 5.93 20.06
N THR A 532 -24.39 6.34 20.90
CA THR A 532 -24.59 6.45 22.36
C THR A 532 -25.17 7.78 22.80
N VAL A 533 -25.12 8.80 21.92
CA VAL A 533 -25.56 10.17 22.20
C VAL A 533 -26.89 10.45 21.52
N LEU A 534 -27.02 10.04 20.26
CA LEU A 534 -28.17 10.23 19.40
C LEU A 534 -29.10 9.03 19.49
N THR A 535 -30.41 9.27 19.52
CA THR A 535 -31.39 8.18 19.57
C THR A 535 -31.63 7.66 18.15
N ILE A 536 -31.03 6.52 17.82
CA ILE A 536 -31.22 5.84 16.52
C ILE A 536 -32.35 4.81 16.65
N VAL A 537 -33.30 4.82 15.72
CA VAL A 537 -34.43 3.90 15.65
C VAL A 537 -34.45 3.18 14.30
N ASP A 538 -34.81 1.89 14.30
CA ASP A 538 -34.78 1.06 13.08
C ASP A 538 -35.95 1.36 12.12
N THR A 539 -37.07 1.89 12.62
CA THR A 539 -38.24 2.33 11.84
C THR A 539 -38.95 3.51 12.52
N MET A 540 -39.63 4.34 11.72
CA MET A 540 -40.45 5.47 12.18
C MET A 540 -41.54 5.07 13.16
#